data_AF-A0A1X7LIX6-F1
#
_entry.id   AF-A0A1X7LIX6-F1
#
_cell.length_a   1.000
_cell.length_b   1.000
_cell.length_c   1.000
_cell.angle_alpha   90.00
_cell.angle_beta   90.00
_cell.angle_gamma   90.00
#
_symmetry.space_group_name_H-M   'P 1'
#
loop_
_entity.id
_entity.type
_entity.pdbx_description
1 polymer ?
#
loop_
_entity_poly.entity_id
_entity_poly.type
_entity_poly.pdbx_seq_one_letter_code
_entity_poly.pdbx_strand_id
1 'polypeptide(L)'
;MKFLPFTVATLMGVAGIAHSAPVSYICEESAITEGLETEWTAVLDVDYQTGAFRQLTVKNKTYTGFTMNTQAVNVWNSMTRKGDAPALAIYEKDYDPRKIDGTYQIGLFGAAEGVKAGDVIEIMPPFGEPAYYCYKKGSLKDKIMTDLRRSHNARVTGQ
;
A
#
# COMPACT_ATOMS: atom_id res chain seq x y z
N MET A 1 24.01 50.12 -26.04
CA MET A 1 22.82 49.24 -25.93
C MET A 1 23.21 48.04 -25.07
N LYS A 2 22.50 47.80 -23.96
CA LYS A 2 22.73 46.70 -23.01
C LYS A 2 22.03 45.45 -23.52
N PHE A 3 22.73 44.32 -23.63
CA PHE A 3 22.12 43.00 -23.79
C PHE A 3 22.63 42.09 -22.66
N LEU A 4 21.67 41.47 -21.95
CA LEU A 4 21.84 40.64 -20.76
C LEU A 4 22.44 39.26 -21.12
N PRO A 5 23.17 38.61 -20.18
CA PRO A 5 23.58 37.22 -20.34
C PRO A 5 22.39 36.28 -20.17
N PHE A 6 22.26 35.32 -21.10
CA PHE A 6 21.38 34.16 -20.97
C PHE A 6 21.92 33.24 -19.88
N THR A 7 21.25 33.23 -18.71
CA THR A 7 21.48 32.20 -17.70
C THR A 7 20.83 30.91 -18.18
N VAL A 8 21.65 29.95 -18.62
CA VAL A 8 21.21 28.57 -18.82
C VAL A 8 20.88 28.01 -17.43
N ALA A 9 19.58 27.94 -17.12
CA ALA A 9 19.11 27.24 -15.93
C ALA A 9 19.43 25.75 -16.10
N THR A 10 20.47 25.29 -15.41
CA THR A 10 20.73 23.87 -15.19
C THR A 10 19.53 23.27 -14.50
N LEU A 11 18.68 22.58 -15.27
CA LEU A 11 17.66 21.67 -14.73
C LEU A 11 18.43 20.62 -13.92
N MET A 12 18.46 20.77 -12.59
CA MET A 12 18.84 19.69 -11.70
C MET A 12 17.76 18.61 -11.87
N GLY A 13 18.03 17.67 -12.77
CA GLY A 13 17.22 16.48 -12.96
C GLY A 13 17.25 15.67 -11.67
N VAL A 14 16.29 15.92 -10.78
CA VAL A 14 15.92 14.99 -9.72
C VAL A 14 15.09 13.88 -10.37
N ALA A 15 15.71 13.15 -11.31
CA ALA A 15 15.21 11.88 -11.78
C ALA A 15 15.74 10.81 -10.83
N GLY A 16 15.20 10.80 -9.61
CA GLY A 16 15.24 9.59 -8.79
C GLY A 16 14.44 8.55 -9.56
N ILE A 17 15.13 7.72 -10.34
CA ILE A 17 14.54 6.67 -11.15
C ILE A 17 13.76 5.77 -10.20
N ALA A 18 12.44 5.98 -10.13
CA ALA A 18 11.52 5.12 -9.42
C ALA A 18 11.55 3.77 -10.15
N HIS A 19 12.49 2.91 -9.76
CA HIS A 19 12.59 1.56 -10.27
C HIS A 19 11.31 0.84 -9.89
N SER A 20 10.48 0.48 -10.87
CA SER A 20 9.42 -0.51 -10.70
C SER A 20 10.10 -1.83 -10.33
N ALA A 21 10.12 -2.16 -9.05
CA ALA A 21 10.61 -3.42 -8.54
C ALA A 21 9.54 -4.00 -7.63
N PRO A 22 9.35 -5.33 -7.61
CA PRO A 22 8.48 -5.96 -6.64
C PRO A 22 8.84 -5.51 -5.22
N VAL A 23 7.85 -4.99 -4.50
CA VAL A 23 8.00 -4.51 -3.13
C VAL A 23 7.43 -5.55 -2.19
N SER A 24 8.22 -6.01 -1.24
CA SER A 24 7.77 -6.93 -0.19
C SER A 24 7.15 -6.17 0.98
N TYR A 25 6.03 -6.70 1.48
CA TYR A 25 5.30 -6.19 2.63
C TYR A 25 5.12 -7.29 3.67
N ILE A 26 5.14 -6.91 4.95
CA ILE A 26 4.69 -7.73 6.08
C ILE A 26 3.24 -7.38 6.34
N CYS A 27 2.37 -8.38 6.36
CA CYS A 27 0.93 -8.20 6.48
C CYS A 27 0.38 -8.82 7.76
N GLU A 28 -0.64 -8.17 8.30
CA GLU A 28 -1.44 -8.62 9.43
C GLU A 28 -2.92 -8.45 9.11
N GLU A 29 -3.77 -9.22 9.78
CA GLU A 29 -5.22 -9.12 9.62
C GLU A 29 -5.71 -7.80 10.24
N SER A 30 -6.69 -7.16 9.60
CA SER A 30 -7.18 -5.85 10.06
C SER A 30 -7.98 -5.92 11.37
N ALA A 31 -8.41 -7.12 11.77
CA ALA A 31 -9.15 -7.36 13.00
C ALA A 31 -8.20 -7.78 14.12
N ILE A 32 -8.14 -6.99 15.20
CA ILE A 32 -7.44 -7.37 16.43
C ILE A 32 -8.15 -8.59 16.99
N THR A 33 -7.44 -9.70 17.08
CA THR A 33 -7.97 -10.89 17.76
C THR A 33 -7.47 -10.91 19.20
N GLU A 34 -8.22 -11.52 20.12
CA GLU A 34 -7.71 -11.79 21.49
C GLU A 34 -6.56 -12.84 21.50
N GLY A 35 -6.25 -13.41 20.33
CA GLY A 35 -5.24 -14.46 20.14
C GLY A 35 -3.87 -13.94 19.72
N LEU A 36 -3.04 -14.87 19.26
CA LEU A 36 -1.72 -14.56 18.71
C LEU A 36 -1.87 -13.82 17.37
N GLU A 37 -1.23 -12.67 17.29
CA GLU A 37 -1.13 -11.91 16.06
C GLU A 37 -0.07 -12.58 15.16
N THR A 38 -0.49 -12.97 13.96
CA THR A 38 0.37 -13.65 12.99
C THR A 38 0.78 -12.71 11.87
N GLU A 39 1.96 -12.95 11.30
CA GLU A 39 2.42 -12.24 10.11
C GLU A 39 2.66 -13.18 8.95
N TRP A 40 2.52 -12.63 7.75
CA TRP A 40 2.92 -13.28 6.51
C TRP A 40 3.35 -12.21 5.50
N THR A 41 3.92 -12.62 4.37
CA THR A 41 4.48 -11.68 3.37
C THR A 41 3.57 -11.51 2.15
N ALA A 42 3.36 -10.26 1.74
CA ALA A 42 2.87 -9.93 0.40
C ALA A 42 4.01 -9.42 -0.48
N VAL A 43 3.88 -9.58 -1.79
CA VAL A 43 4.75 -8.92 -2.77
C VAL A 43 3.87 -8.22 -3.79
N LEU A 44 4.01 -6.90 -3.91
CA LEU A 44 3.29 -6.06 -4.87
C LEU A 44 4.25 -5.57 -5.95
N ASP A 45 3.92 -5.81 -7.21
CA ASP A 45 4.65 -5.28 -8.36
C ASP A 45 3.75 -4.31 -9.14
N VAL A 46 4.09 -3.03 -9.04
CA VAL A 46 3.39 -1.91 -9.65
C VAL A 46 4.42 -1.01 -10.32
N ASP A 47 4.09 -0.57 -11.52
CA ASP A 47 4.82 0.49 -12.20
C ASP A 47 4.30 1.85 -11.71
N TYR A 48 5.05 2.50 -10.80
CA TYR A 48 4.65 3.79 -10.24
C TYR A 48 4.70 4.95 -11.24
N GLN A 49 5.34 4.78 -12.40
CA GLN A 49 5.34 5.83 -13.44
C GLN A 49 4.05 5.79 -14.25
N THR A 50 3.57 4.58 -14.57
CA THR A 50 2.38 4.39 -15.42
C THR A 50 1.12 4.06 -14.63
N GLY A 51 1.24 3.75 -13.34
CA GLY A 51 0.17 3.19 -12.53
C GLY A 51 -0.21 1.77 -12.93
N ALA A 52 0.60 1.08 -13.75
CA ALA A 52 0.26 -0.25 -14.23
C ALA A 52 0.48 -1.30 -13.14
N PHE A 53 -0.60 -1.99 -12.76
CA PHE A 53 -0.52 -3.15 -11.88
C PHE A 53 -0.02 -4.37 -12.65
N ARG A 54 1.03 -5.03 -12.13
CA ARG A 54 1.54 -6.26 -12.74
C ARG A 54 1.04 -7.47 -11.97
N GLN A 55 1.36 -7.57 -10.67
CA GLN A 55 0.95 -8.68 -9.84
C GLN A 55 0.94 -8.35 -8.34
N LEU A 56 0.12 -9.09 -7.59
CA LEU A 56 0.16 -9.22 -6.13
C LEU A 56 0.33 -10.70 -5.78
N THR A 57 1.32 -11.05 -4.98
CA THR A 57 1.43 -12.37 -4.36
C THR A 57 1.13 -12.25 -2.87
N VAL A 58 0.14 -13.00 -2.37
CA VAL A 58 -0.28 -13.06 -0.96
C VAL A 58 -0.65 -14.50 -0.60
N LYS A 59 -0.17 -14.99 0.55
CA LYS A 59 -0.46 -16.37 1.04
C LYS A 59 -0.25 -17.43 -0.07
N ASN A 60 0.86 -17.35 -0.80
CA ASN A 60 1.22 -18.23 -1.93
C ASN A 60 0.26 -18.20 -3.15
N LYS A 61 -0.65 -17.23 -3.23
CA LYS A 61 -1.51 -17.00 -4.38
C LYS A 61 -1.07 -15.73 -5.10
N THR A 62 -0.94 -15.80 -6.43
CA THR A 62 -0.61 -14.64 -7.27
C THR A 62 -1.85 -14.18 -8.03
N TYR A 63 -2.13 -12.89 -7.94
CA TYR A 63 -3.25 -12.23 -8.59
C TYR A 63 -2.73 -11.19 -9.58
N THR A 64 -3.32 -11.19 -10.78
CA THR A 64 -3.00 -10.29 -11.89
C THR A 64 -4.27 -9.67 -12.47
N GLY A 65 -4.12 -8.65 -13.32
CA GLY A 65 -5.24 -8.05 -14.06
C GLY A 65 -6.10 -7.10 -13.24
N PHE A 66 -5.53 -6.46 -12.21
CA PHE A 66 -6.19 -5.33 -11.56
C PHE A 66 -6.06 -4.08 -12.41
N THR A 67 -7.02 -3.17 -12.25
CA THR A 67 -7.00 -1.86 -12.90
C THR A 67 -7.10 -0.78 -11.84
N MET A 68 -6.45 0.36 -12.08
CA MET A 68 -6.54 1.49 -11.16
C MET A 68 -7.91 2.15 -11.30
N ASN A 69 -8.65 2.25 -10.20
CA ASN A 69 -9.93 2.96 -10.13
C ASN A 69 -9.71 4.39 -9.60
N THR A 70 -9.54 5.34 -10.51
CA THR A 70 -9.36 6.77 -10.17
C THR A 70 -10.57 7.36 -9.44
N GLN A 71 -11.79 6.87 -9.72
CA GLN A 71 -12.99 7.33 -9.01
C GLN A 71 -12.96 6.88 -7.55
N ALA A 72 -12.57 5.63 -7.27
CA ALA A 72 -12.40 5.13 -5.92
C ALA A 72 -11.34 5.94 -5.15
N VAL A 73 -10.22 6.28 -5.78
CA VAL A 73 -9.18 7.16 -5.18
C VAL A 73 -9.77 8.50 -4.76
N ASN A 74 -10.55 9.15 -5.64
CA ASN A 74 -11.17 10.43 -5.34
C ASN A 74 -12.19 10.33 -4.19
N VAL A 75 -13.00 9.28 -4.18
CA VAL A 75 -13.96 9.01 -3.10
C VAL A 75 -13.24 8.80 -1.78
N TRP A 76 -12.22 7.95 -1.74
CA TRP A 76 -11.40 7.72 -0.55
C TRP A 76 -10.83 9.03 0.00
N ASN A 77 -10.17 9.80 -0.86
CA ASN A 77 -9.53 11.05 -0.47
C ASN A 77 -10.54 12.11 -0.01
N SER A 78 -11.79 12.07 -0.51
CA SER A 78 -12.87 12.95 -0.04
C SER A 78 -13.38 12.60 1.36
N MET A 79 -13.25 11.34 1.77
CA MET A 79 -13.66 10.84 3.09
C MET A 79 -12.51 10.81 4.11
N THR A 80 -11.27 10.92 3.63
CA THR A 80 -10.06 10.88 4.46
C THR A 80 -10.02 12.08 5.40
N ARG A 81 -9.86 11.84 6.71
CA ARG A 81 -9.81 12.94 7.69
C ARG A 81 -8.49 13.68 7.58
N LYS A 82 -8.49 14.95 8.01
CA LYS A 82 -7.27 15.76 8.04
C LYS A 82 -6.23 15.10 8.95
N GLY A 83 -5.11 14.68 8.37
CA GLY A 83 -4.00 14.00 9.06
C GLY A 83 -3.83 12.53 8.70
N ASP A 84 -4.86 11.89 8.14
CA ASP A 84 -4.78 10.52 7.64
C ASP A 84 -4.05 10.48 6.29
N ALA A 85 -3.44 9.33 5.97
CA ALA A 85 -2.75 9.14 4.69
C ALA A 85 -3.78 9.09 3.54
N PRO A 86 -3.63 9.94 2.50
CA PRO A 86 -4.48 9.84 1.32
C PRO A 86 -4.18 8.55 0.55
N ALA A 87 -5.12 8.05 -0.25
CA ALA A 87 -4.84 7.00 -1.24
C ALA A 87 -4.07 7.59 -2.43
N LEU A 88 -2.97 6.93 -2.83
CA LEU A 88 -2.24 7.17 -4.08
C LEU A 88 -2.87 6.42 -5.25
N ALA A 89 -3.27 5.18 -5.00
CA ALA A 89 -3.91 4.31 -5.98
C ALA A 89 -4.84 3.35 -5.28
N ILE A 90 -5.96 3.04 -5.91
CA ILE A 90 -6.83 1.92 -5.54
C ILE A 90 -6.95 1.04 -6.77
N TYR A 91 -6.49 -0.20 -6.65
CA TYR A 91 -6.54 -1.19 -7.71
C TYR A 91 -7.69 -2.14 -7.45
N GLU A 92 -8.48 -2.42 -8.47
CA GLU A 92 -9.67 -3.26 -8.36
C GLU A 92 -9.67 -4.36 -9.42
N LYS A 93 -10.25 -5.50 -9.05
CA LYS A 93 -10.53 -6.60 -9.95
C LYS A 93 -11.88 -7.20 -9.58
N ASP A 94 -12.77 -7.28 -10.57
CA ASP A 94 -14.00 -8.05 -10.43
C ASP A 94 -13.65 -9.53 -10.29
N TYR A 95 -14.04 -10.13 -9.18
CA TYR A 95 -13.83 -11.55 -8.90
C TYR A 95 -15.01 -12.40 -9.38
N ASP A 96 -16.25 -11.87 -9.27
CA ASP A 96 -17.45 -12.44 -9.88
C ASP A 96 -18.50 -11.33 -10.13
N PRO A 97 -18.87 -11.02 -11.39
CA PRO A 97 -19.84 -9.98 -11.71
C PRO A 97 -21.27 -10.28 -11.21
N ARG A 98 -21.53 -11.48 -10.65
CA ARG A 98 -22.83 -11.88 -10.08
C ARG A 98 -22.94 -11.63 -8.58
N LYS A 99 -21.88 -11.17 -7.92
CA LYS A 99 -21.87 -10.86 -6.48
C LYS A 99 -21.78 -9.35 -6.26
N ILE A 100 -22.67 -8.81 -5.41
CA ILE A 100 -22.72 -7.38 -5.06
C ILE A 100 -21.41 -6.93 -4.39
N ASP A 101 -20.75 -7.82 -3.62
CA ASP A 101 -19.45 -7.58 -2.96
C ASP A 101 -18.35 -8.49 -3.53
N GLY A 102 -18.24 -8.48 -4.86
CA GLY A 102 -17.34 -9.34 -5.64
C GLY A 102 -15.99 -8.72 -6.00
N THR A 103 -15.63 -7.55 -5.47
CA THR A 103 -14.41 -6.85 -5.91
C THR A 103 -13.25 -7.15 -4.97
N TYR A 104 -12.12 -7.59 -5.55
CA TYR A 104 -10.85 -7.61 -4.84
C TYR A 104 -10.22 -6.23 -5.01
N GLN A 105 -9.92 -5.54 -3.90
CA GLN A 105 -9.31 -4.22 -3.91
C GLN A 105 -7.93 -4.20 -3.23
N ILE A 106 -7.04 -3.33 -3.72
CA ILE A 106 -5.74 -3.04 -3.12
C ILE A 106 -5.58 -1.52 -3.04
N GLY A 107 -5.61 -0.97 -1.84
CA GLY A 107 -5.33 0.43 -1.58
C GLY A 107 -3.84 0.65 -1.32
N LEU A 108 -3.23 1.61 -2.02
CA LEU A 108 -1.86 2.05 -1.80
C LEU A 108 -1.88 3.47 -1.24
N PHE A 109 -1.28 3.69 -0.06
CA PHE A 109 -1.40 4.96 0.64
C PHE A 109 -0.21 5.89 0.46
N GLY A 110 -0.50 7.19 0.59
CA GLY A 110 0.42 8.31 0.51
C GLY A 110 1.23 8.48 1.78
N ALA A 111 1.99 9.58 1.81
CA ALA A 111 2.73 9.94 3.01
C ALA A 111 1.77 10.48 4.09
N ALA A 112 2.04 10.11 5.34
CA ALA A 112 1.44 10.67 6.54
C ALA A 112 2.51 10.76 7.63
N GLU A 113 2.15 11.20 8.83
CA GLU A 113 3.10 11.34 9.93
C GLU A 113 3.85 10.02 10.20
N GLY A 114 5.17 10.04 10.01
CA GLY A 114 6.03 8.86 10.20
C GLY A 114 5.91 7.76 9.13
N VAL A 115 5.18 7.98 8.03
CA VAL A 115 4.94 6.99 6.98
C VAL A 115 5.28 7.59 5.61
N LYS A 116 6.13 6.91 4.82
CA LYS A 116 6.42 7.35 3.45
C LYS A 116 5.34 6.85 2.49
N ALA A 117 5.18 7.57 1.37
CA ALA A 117 4.35 7.14 0.27
C ALA A 117 4.67 5.69 -0.14
N GLY A 118 3.65 4.84 -0.18
CA GLY A 118 3.74 3.42 -0.54
C GLY A 118 4.31 2.50 0.53
N ASP A 119 4.59 3.00 1.74
CA ASP A 119 5.01 2.15 2.87
C ASP A 119 3.84 1.32 3.43
N VAL A 120 2.60 1.70 3.16
CA VAL A 120 1.40 0.99 3.63
C VAL A 120 0.49 0.68 2.45
N ILE A 121 0.03 -0.56 2.40
CA ILE A 121 -1.07 -0.99 1.54
C ILE A 121 -2.16 -1.65 2.38
N GLU A 122 -3.39 -1.53 1.92
CA GLU A 122 -4.53 -2.30 2.41
C GLU A 122 -4.95 -3.27 1.31
N ILE A 123 -5.15 -4.53 1.67
CA ILE A 123 -5.64 -5.57 0.78
C ILE A 123 -7.03 -5.93 1.28
N MET A 124 -8.04 -5.70 0.45
CA MET A 124 -9.44 -6.02 0.73
C MET A 124 -9.88 -7.14 -0.23
N PRO A 125 -9.83 -8.40 0.21
CA PRO A 125 -10.37 -9.51 -0.55
C PRO A 125 -11.90 -9.38 -0.74
N PRO A 126 -12.50 -10.17 -1.63
CA PRO A 126 -13.96 -10.24 -1.73
C PRO A 126 -14.60 -10.72 -0.42
N PHE A 127 -15.89 -10.47 -0.27
CA PHE A 127 -16.65 -10.78 0.94
C PHE A 127 -16.41 -12.21 1.46
N GLY A 128 -16.12 -12.34 2.75
CA GLY A 128 -15.88 -13.61 3.45
C GLY A 128 -14.41 -13.91 3.77
N GLU A 129 -13.48 -13.07 3.32
CA GLU A 129 -12.06 -13.10 3.73
C GLU A 129 -11.71 -11.82 4.50
N PRO A 130 -10.83 -11.88 5.52
CA PRO A 130 -10.44 -10.70 6.29
C PRO A 130 -9.62 -9.73 5.43
N ALA A 131 -9.79 -8.42 5.67
CA ALA A 131 -8.91 -7.41 5.12
C ALA A 131 -7.54 -7.45 5.82
N TYR A 132 -6.52 -6.95 5.13
CA TYR A 132 -5.15 -6.99 5.61
C TYR A 132 -4.51 -5.61 5.51
N TYR A 133 -3.83 -5.20 6.59
CA TYR A 133 -2.90 -4.09 6.55
C TYR A 133 -1.49 -4.64 6.35
N CYS A 134 -0.78 -4.05 5.40
CA CYS A 134 0.52 -4.52 4.95
C CYS A 134 1.51 -3.36 4.96
N TYR A 135 2.67 -3.58 5.59
CA TYR A 135 3.71 -2.59 5.79
C TYR A 135 4.96 -2.98 5.01
N LYS A 136 5.52 -2.04 4.26
CA LYS A 136 6.70 -2.29 3.43
C LYS A 136 7.83 -2.79 4.30
N LYS A 137 8.39 -3.95 3.94
CA LYS A 137 9.43 -4.62 4.71
C LYS A 137 10.63 -3.70 4.93
N GLY A 138 11.03 -3.52 6.19
CA GLY A 138 12.11 -2.63 6.61
C GLY A 138 11.72 -1.15 6.77
N SER A 139 10.49 -0.77 6.46
CA SER A 139 9.98 0.60 6.73
C SER A 139 9.89 0.90 8.23
N LEU A 140 9.75 2.17 8.60
CA LEU A 140 9.54 2.55 9.99
C LEU A 140 8.24 1.94 10.54
N LYS A 141 7.17 1.95 9.74
CA LYS A 141 5.88 1.38 10.14
C LYS A 141 5.97 -0.13 10.37
N ASP A 142 6.64 -0.86 9.48
CA ASP A 142 6.90 -2.30 9.65
C ASP A 142 7.60 -2.60 10.99
N LYS A 143 8.64 -1.85 11.33
CA LYS A 143 9.36 -2.01 12.62
C LYS A 143 8.44 -1.78 13.82
N ILE A 144 7.68 -0.68 13.82
CA ILE A 144 6.75 -0.35 14.90
C ILE A 144 5.70 -1.46 15.07
N MET A 145 5.09 -1.92 13.97
CA MET A 145 4.05 -2.94 14.03
C MET A 145 4.63 -4.30 14.44
N THR A 146 5.84 -4.63 14.00
CA THR A 146 6.56 -5.83 14.45
C THR A 146 6.79 -5.82 15.97
N ASP A 147 7.25 -4.69 16.52
CA ASP A 147 7.50 -4.56 17.97
C ASP A 147 6.19 -4.62 18.78
N LEU A 148 5.13 -3.96 18.31
CA LEU A 148 3.80 -4.05 18.91
C LEU A 148 3.28 -5.49 18.92
N ARG A 149 3.43 -6.20 17.79
CA ARG A 149 3.02 -7.60 17.67
C ARG A 149 3.77 -8.50 18.63
N ARG A 150 5.10 -8.33 18.71
CA ARG A 150 5.94 -9.07 19.67
C ARG A 150 5.49 -8.82 21.09
N SER A 151 5.23 -7.56 21.45
CA SER A 151 4.74 -7.20 22.78
C SER A 151 3.37 -7.80 23.09
N HIS A 152 2.45 -7.81 22.13
CA HIS A 152 1.14 -8.43 22.30
C HIS A 152 1.24 -9.94 22.48
N ASN A 153 2.01 -10.62 21.62
CA ASN A 153 2.17 -12.07 21.68
C ASN A 153 2.89 -12.51 22.97
N ALA A 154 3.86 -11.75 23.47
CA ALA A 154 4.49 -11.99 24.77
C ALA A 154 3.44 -11.97 25.89
N ARG A 155 2.59 -10.93 25.92
CA ARG A 155 1.48 -10.83 26.87
C ARG A 155 0.49 -12.00 26.78
N VAL A 156 0.10 -12.40 25.57
CA VAL A 156 -0.85 -13.52 25.36
C VAL A 156 -0.25 -14.86 25.82
N THR A 157 1.05 -15.06 25.62
CA THR A 157 1.75 -16.31 25.99
C THR A 157 2.26 -16.33 27.44
N GLY A 158 2.16 -15.22 28.17
CA GLY A 158 2.67 -15.10 29.53
C GLY A 158 4.21 -15.03 29.61
N GLN A 159 4.86 -14.56 28.54
CA GLN A 159 6.30 -14.33 28.44
C GLN A 159 6.69 -12.88 28.70
#